data_AF-A0ABD0MRC2-F1
#
_entry.id   AF-A0ABD0MRC2-F1
#
_cell.length_a   1.000
_cell.length_b   1.000
_cell.length_c   1.000
_cell.angle_alpha   90.00
_cell.angle_beta   90.00
_cell.angle_gamma   90.00
#
_symmetry.space_group_name_H-M   'P 1'
#
loop_
_entity.id
_entity.type
_entity.pdbx_description
1 polymer ?
#
loop_
_entity_poly.entity_id
_entity_poly.type
_entity_poly.pdbx_seq_one_letter_code
_entity_poly.pdbx_strand_id
1 'polypeptide(L)'
;MTRYNFLLCLTVLISLGLSGSDEPDLFQAPPSEMSSDAGVSLFDLEDVDSPECSACVWREQSKVLRLETIKSQILSKLRLKQAPNISREVVNQLLPRAPPLQQLLDHHDFQGDASSLEDFMDADEYHATTESVITMASE
;
A
#
# COMPACT_ATOMS: atom_id res chain seq x y z
N MET A 1 -30.41 -24.85 30.58
CA MET A 1 -29.90 -23.46 30.39
C MET A 1 -28.92 -23.32 29.22
N THR A 2 -28.23 -24.38 28.78
CA THR A 2 -27.25 -24.33 27.66
C THR A 2 -27.86 -24.19 26.26
N ARG A 3 -29.07 -24.72 26.03
CA ARG A 3 -29.74 -24.65 24.72
C ARG A 3 -30.14 -23.23 24.30
N TYR A 4 -30.58 -22.40 25.26
CA TYR A 4 -30.91 -20.99 24.99
C TYR A 4 -29.70 -20.15 24.63
N ASN A 5 -28.55 -20.41 25.26
CA ASN A 5 -27.29 -19.72 24.93
C ASN A 5 -26.78 -20.12 23.55
N PHE A 6 -26.92 -21.39 23.18
CA PHE A 6 -26.58 -21.86 21.83
C PHE A 6 -27.50 -21.25 20.76
N LEU A 7 -28.81 -21.20 21.01
CA LEU A 7 -29.77 -20.55 20.12
C LEU A 7 -29.50 -19.05 19.98
N LEU A 8 -29.22 -18.35 21.09
CA LEU A 8 -28.85 -16.93 21.05
C LEU A 8 -27.58 -16.69 20.25
N CYS A 9 -26.55 -17.51 20.46
CA CYS A 9 -25.30 -17.43 19.72
C CYS A 9 -25.52 -17.69 18.22
N LEU A 10 -26.30 -18.71 17.87
CA LEU A 10 -26.67 -19.01 16.49
C LEU A 10 -27.43 -17.85 15.85
N THR A 11 -28.40 -17.24 16.55
CA THR A 11 -29.12 -16.07 16.03
C THR A 11 -28.22 -14.86 15.83
N VAL A 12 -27.29 -14.60 16.75
CA VAL A 12 -26.34 -13.47 16.63
C VAL A 12 -25.38 -13.69 15.46
N LEU A 13 -24.88 -14.91 15.26
CA LEU A 13 -24.02 -15.25 14.12
C LEU A 13 -24.77 -15.16 12.79
N ILE A 14 -26.04 -15.57 12.74
CA ILE A 14 -26.88 -15.43 11.55
C ILE A 14 -27.15 -13.94 11.25
N SER A 15 -27.42 -13.12 12.27
CA SER A 15 -27.63 -11.67 12.11
C SER A 15 -26.36 -10.93 11.67
N LEU A 16 -25.18 -11.38 12.11
CA LEU A 16 -23.89 -10.82 11.67
C LEU A 16 -23.47 -11.34 10.28
N GLY A 17 -23.81 -12.58 9.94
CA GLY A 17 -23.47 -13.21 8.67
C GLY A 17 -24.38 -12.83 7.49
N LEU A 18 -25.60 -12.34 7.74
CA LEU A 18 -26.51 -11.87 6.70
C LEU A 18 -26.37 -10.38 6.37
N SER A 19 -25.65 -9.60 7.18
CA SER A 19 -25.37 -8.18 6.93
C SER A 19 -24.13 -7.98 6.04
N GLY A 20 -23.98 -8.80 5.00
CA GLY A 20 -22.85 -8.75 4.06
C GLY A 20 -23.26 -8.94 2.59
N SER A 21 -24.54 -8.77 2.26
CA SER A 21 -25.06 -8.91 0.90
C SER A 21 -26.16 -7.88 0.62
N ASP A 22 -25.81 -6.60 0.71
CA ASP A 22 -26.59 -5.52 0.11
C ASP A 22 -25.60 -4.66 -0.69
N GLU A 23 -25.42 -5.05 -1.95
CA GLU A 23 -24.84 -4.21 -3.01
C GLU A 23 -25.95 -3.23 -3.43
N PRO A 24 -25.79 -1.90 -3.26
CA PRO A 24 -26.55 -0.96 -4.04
C PRO A 24 -25.88 -0.79 -5.40
N ASP A 25 -26.50 -1.38 -6.42
CA ASP A 25 -26.35 -1.05 -7.84
C ASP A 25 -26.14 0.45 -8.05
N LEU A 26 -24.89 0.90 -8.29
CA LEU A 26 -24.67 2.21 -8.88
C LEU A 26 -23.29 2.43 -9.52
N PHE A 27 -22.78 1.55 -10.38
CA PHE A 27 -21.85 2.00 -11.43
C PHE A 27 -22.01 1.20 -12.72
N GLN A 28 -22.91 1.69 -13.57
CA GLN A 28 -23.11 1.25 -14.94
C GLN A 28 -21.89 1.65 -15.79
N ALA A 29 -21.10 0.67 -16.21
CA ALA A 29 -20.06 0.86 -17.22
C ALA A 29 -20.71 1.07 -18.62
N PRO A 30 -20.20 1.98 -19.46
CA PRO A 30 -20.63 2.09 -20.85
C PRO A 30 -20.00 0.97 -21.71
N PRO A 31 -20.61 0.63 -22.86
CA PRO A 31 -20.21 -0.52 -23.65
C PRO A 31 -18.90 -0.25 -24.41
N SER A 32 -18.02 -1.26 -24.34
CA SER A 32 -17.09 -1.72 -25.37
C SER A 32 -16.97 -0.89 -26.66
N GLU A 33 -15.81 -0.25 -26.85
CA GLU A 33 -15.26 -0.01 -28.18
C GLU A 33 -14.15 -1.03 -28.44
N MET A 34 -14.39 -1.81 -29.48
CA MET A 34 -13.53 -2.85 -30.03
C MET A 34 -12.29 -2.22 -30.68
N SER A 35 -11.09 -2.61 -30.26
CA SER A 35 -9.93 -2.60 -31.16
C SER A 35 -9.27 -3.97 -31.13
N SER A 36 -9.50 -4.69 -32.22
CA SER A 36 -8.88 -5.95 -32.55
C SER A 36 -7.35 -5.81 -32.60
N ASP A 37 -6.62 -6.67 -31.91
CA ASP A 37 -5.43 -7.26 -32.51
C ASP A 37 -5.33 -8.73 -32.11
N ALA A 38 -5.05 -9.54 -33.13
CA ALA A 38 -5.14 -10.98 -33.11
C ALA A 38 -3.88 -11.59 -32.51
N GLY A 39 -4.06 -12.46 -31.52
CA GLY A 39 -2.99 -13.27 -30.94
C GLY A 39 -3.57 -14.51 -30.26
N VAL A 40 -4.28 -15.34 -31.03
CA VAL A 40 -4.83 -16.62 -30.56
C VAL A 40 -3.70 -17.59 -30.19
N SER A 41 -3.57 -17.90 -28.89
CA SER A 41 -3.00 -19.16 -28.43
C SER A 41 -4.12 -20.02 -27.87
N LEU A 42 -4.51 -20.98 -28.70
CA LEU A 42 -5.51 -22.01 -28.50
C LEU A 42 -5.03 -23.04 -27.47
N PHE A 43 -5.43 -22.90 -26.21
CA PHE A 43 -5.73 -23.99 -25.27
C PHE A 43 -6.70 -23.44 -24.22
N ASP A 44 -7.99 -23.53 -24.54
CA ASP A 44 -9.12 -23.21 -23.67
C ASP A 44 -9.97 -24.47 -23.54
N LEU A 45 -10.73 -24.55 -22.44
CA LEU A 45 -11.62 -25.62 -21.97
C LEU A 45 -10.99 -26.63 -20.99
N GLU A 46 -10.55 -26.11 -19.84
CA GLU A 46 -11.20 -26.47 -18.57
C GLU A 46 -11.38 -25.19 -17.76
N ASP A 47 -12.46 -24.46 -18.06
CA ASP A 47 -13.04 -23.42 -17.20
C ASP A 47 -13.66 -24.13 -15.97
N VAL A 48 -12.79 -24.66 -15.11
CA VAL A 48 -13.14 -24.98 -13.74
C VAL A 48 -13.14 -23.63 -13.06
N ASP A 49 -14.35 -23.13 -12.84
CA ASP A 49 -14.72 -22.09 -11.89
C ASP A 49 -14.05 -22.40 -10.53
N SER A 50 -12.75 -22.09 -10.44
CA SER A 50 -11.97 -22.27 -9.24
C SER A 50 -12.53 -21.24 -8.29
N PRO A 51 -13.10 -21.63 -7.14
CA PRO A 51 -13.79 -20.69 -6.28
C PRO A 51 -12.82 -19.55 -5.97
N GLU A 52 -13.16 -18.34 -6.42
CA GLU A 52 -12.36 -17.15 -6.15
C GLU A 52 -12.08 -17.14 -4.65
N CYS A 53 -10.79 -17.28 -4.29
CA CYS A 53 -10.40 -17.38 -2.89
C CYS A 53 -10.78 -16.06 -2.19
N SER A 54 -11.90 -16.05 -1.46
CA SER A 54 -12.43 -14.86 -0.79
C SER A 54 -11.42 -14.24 0.18
N ALA A 55 -10.63 -15.08 0.85
CA ALA A 55 -9.51 -14.64 1.68
C ALA A 55 -8.40 -13.94 0.88
N CYS A 56 -8.17 -14.34 -0.37
CA CYS A 56 -7.18 -13.75 -1.26
C CYS A 56 -7.66 -12.38 -1.76
N VAL A 57 -8.95 -12.28 -2.15
CA VAL A 57 -9.59 -11.00 -2.51
C VAL A 57 -9.53 -10.02 -1.34
N TRP A 58 -9.89 -10.45 -0.13
CA TRP A 58 -9.81 -9.62 1.08
C TRP A 58 -8.37 -9.17 1.37
N ARG A 59 -7.38 -10.06 1.21
CA ARG A 59 -5.96 -9.70 1.41
C ARG A 59 -5.51 -8.65 0.41
N GLU A 60 -5.91 -8.74 -0.84
CA GLU A 60 -5.54 -7.74 -1.85
C GLU A 60 -6.21 -6.39 -1.55
N GLN A 61 -7.49 -6.38 -1.18
CA GLN A 61 -8.18 -5.16 -0.74
C GLN A 61 -7.53 -4.54 0.49
N SER A 62 -7.21 -5.35 1.50
CA SER A 62 -6.52 -4.91 2.72
C SER A 62 -5.14 -4.33 2.41
N LYS A 63 -4.40 -4.96 1.49
CA LYS A 63 -3.09 -4.48 1.02
C LYS A 63 -3.22 -3.12 0.33
N VAL A 64 -4.18 -2.93 -0.56
CA VAL A 64 -4.41 -1.62 -1.23
C VAL A 64 -4.71 -0.53 -0.20
N LEU A 65 -5.59 -0.79 0.76
CA LEU A 65 -5.89 0.15 1.86
C LEU A 65 -4.66 0.46 2.71
N ARG A 66 -3.86 -0.56 3.02
CA ARG A 66 -2.62 -0.40 3.77
C ARG A 66 -1.60 0.43 2.99
N LEU A 67 -1.50 0.27 1.67
CA LEU A 67 -0.60 1.06 0.83
C LEU A 67 -0.99 2.54 0.81
N GLU A 68 -2.28 2.86 0.67
CA GLU A 68 -2.75 4.26 0.75
C GLU A 68 -2.54 4.86 2.15
N THR A 69 -2.69 4.05 3.20
CA THR A 69 -2.37 4.44 4.58
C THR A 69 -0.89 4.75 4.72
N ILE A 70 0.00 3.87 4.25
CA ILE A 70 1.45 4.07 4.33
C ILE A 70 1.85 5.33 3.54
N LYS A 71 1.31 5.52 2.33
CA LYS A 71 1.58 6.69 1.49
C LYS A 71 1.20 8.00 2.19
N SER A 72 0.00 8.07 2.76
CA SER A 72 -0.45 9.26 3.50
C SER A 72 0.37 9.49 4.78
N GLN A 73 0.73 8.42 5.50
CA GLN A 73 1.60 8.50 6.68
C GLN A 73 2.99 9.05 6.33
N ILE A 74 3.63 8.55 5.28
CA ILE A 74 4.96 9.03 4.84
C ILE A 74 4.89 10.53 4.53
N LEU A 75 3.90 10.97 3.75
CA LEU A 75 3.72 12.39 3.42
C LEU A 75 3.46 13.24 4.67
N SER A 76 2.65 12.74 5.61
CA SER A 76 2.34 13.42 6.86
C SER A 76 3.58 13.55 7.77
N LYS A 77 4.36 12.47 7.92
CA LYS A 77 5.61 12.47 8.69
C LYS A 77 6.62 13.46 8.11
N LEU A 78 6.77 13.49 6.78
CA LEU A 78 7.66 14.41 6.06
C LEU A 78 7.10 15.83 5.88
N ARG A 79 5.87 16.09 6.33
CA ARG A 79 5.17 17.39 6.18
C ARG A 79 5.01 17.83 4.71
N LEU A 80 4.84 16.86 3.81
CA LEU A 80 4.62 17.09 2.39
C LEU A 80 3.13 16.99 2.06
N LYS A 81 2.62 17.92 1.24
CA LYS A 81 1.24 17.86 0.74
C LYS A 81 1.08 16.82 -0.37
N GLN A 82 2.11 16.65 -1.19
CA GLN A 82 2.17 15.75 -2.32
C GLN A 82 3.59 15.21 -2.48
N ALA A 83 3.73 14.11 -3.20
CA ALA A 83 5.04 13.60 -3.58
C ALA A 83 5.80 14.66 -4.41
N PRO A 84 7.10 14.86 -4.16
CA PRO A 84 7.93 15.73 -4.98
C PRO A 84 7.85 15.31 -6.46
N ASN A 85 7.52 16.26 -7.34
CA ASN A 85 7.43 16.00 -8.77
C ASN A 85 8.82 16.09 -9.40
N ILE A 86 9.59 15.02 -9.30
CA ILE A 86 10.95 14.93 -9.82
C ILE A 86 11.14 13.61 -10.57
N SER A 87 11.65 13.68 -11.80
CA SER A 87 11.97 12.48 -12.57
C SER A 87 13.33 11.92 -12.16
N ARG A 88 13.58 10.64 -12.46
CA ARG A 88 14.83 9.98 -12.13
C ARG A 88 16.05 10.66 -12.77
N GLU A 89 15.89 11.22 -13.97
CA GLU A 89 16.94 11.95 -14.70
C GLU A 89 17.29 13.26 -13.99
N VAL A 90 16.27 13.98 -13.50
CA VAL A 90 16.46 15.23 -12.75
C VAL A 90 17.09 14.94 -11.38
N VAL A 91 16.72 13.84 -10.70
CA VAL A 91 17.40 13.39 -9.47
C VAL A 91 18.90 13.22 -9.71
N ASN A 92 19.30 12.58 -10.81
CA ASN A 92 20.71 12.37 -11.13
C ASN A 92 21.48 13.66 -11.46
N GLN A 93 20.79 14.71 -11.90
CA GLN A 93 21.40 16.02 -12.15
C GLN A 93 21.49 16.85 -10.86
N LEU A 94 20.44 16.77 -10.01
CA LEU A 94 20.34 17.54 -8.78
C LEU A 94 21.12 16.93 -7.61
N LEU A 95 21.30 15.61 -7.58
CA LEU A 95 22.15 14.94 -6.59
C LEU A 95 23.60 14.94 -7.10
N PRO A 96 24.49 15.80 -6.56
CA PRO A 96 25.88 15.75 -6.95
C PRO A 96 26.47 14.41 -6.52
N ARG A 97 27.29 13.80 -7.39
CA ARG A 97 28.10 12.62 -7.06
C ARG A 97 29.30 12.99 -6.19
N ALA A 98 29.04 13.71 -5.12
CA ALA A 98 30.04 14.10 -4.15
C ALA A 98 30.32 12.90 -3.22
N PRO A 99 31.60 12.58 -2.93
CA PRO A 99 31.97 11.54 -1.97
C PRO A 99 31.18 11.56 -0.63
N PRO A 100 30.90 12.73 0.00
CA PRO A 100 30.13 12.75 1.25
C PRO A 100 28.66 12.32 1.12
N LEU A 101 27.99 12.58 -0.02
CA LEU A 101 26.61 12.13 -0.22
C LEU A 101 26.54 10.65 -0.56
N GLN A 102 27.52 10.15 -1.31
CA GLN A 102 27.57 8.74 -1.68
C GLN A 102 27.79 7.85 -0.44
N GLN A 103 28.65 8.27 0.49
CA GLN A 103 28.84 7.55 1.76
C GLN A 103 27.56 7.48 2.60
N LEU A 104 26.73 8.53 2.56
CA LEU A 104 25.44 8.53 3.27
C LEU A 104 24.46 7.53 2.65
N LEU A 105 24.37 7.49 1.32
CA LEU A 105 23.55 6.52 0.59
C LEU A 105 24.02 5.08 0.86
N ASP A 106 25.34 4.84 0.74
CA ASP A 106 25.95 3.54 1.00
C ASP A 106 25.69 3.04 2.43
N HIS A 107 25.63 3.95 3.43
CA HIS A 107 25.32 3.58 4.82
C HIS A 107 23.88 3.09 4.99
N HIS A 108 22.95 3.59 4.19
CA HIS A 108 21.52 3.30 4.31
C HIS A 108 21.07 2.15 3.39
N ASP A 109 21.83 1.81 2.34
CA ASP A 109 21.55 0.67 1.46
C ASP A 109 21.58 -0.69 2.18
N PHE A 110 22.22 -0.79 3.35
CA PHE A 110 22.33 -2.03 4.13
C PHE A 110 21.26 -2.19 5.22
N GLN A 111 20.40 -1.20 5.46
CA GLN A 111 19.36 -1.26 6.50
C GLN A 111 18.10 -2.01 6.03
N GLY A 112 18.27 -3.18 5.42
CA GLY A 112 17.16 -3.99 4.88
C GLY A 112 16.19 -4.45 5.97
N ASP A 113 16.68 -4.93 7.11
CA ASP A 113 15.84 -5.56 8.14
C ASP A 113 16.28 -5.26 9.60
N ALA A 114 17.36 -4.51 9.81
CA ALA A 114 17.92 -4.26 11.13
C ALA A 114 17.46 -2.91 11.67
N SER A 115 16.31 -2.87 12.34
CA SER A 115 15.90 -1.71 13.13
C SER A 115 16.75 -1.64 14.40
N SER A 116 17.86 -0.89 14.39
CA SER A 116 18.45 -0.40 15.63
C SER A 116 17.61 0.78 16.14
N LEU A 117 16.38 0.48 16.54
CA LEU A 117 15.47 1.41 17.19
C LEU A 117 15.69 1.30 18.71
N GLU A 118 16.90 1.60 19.15
CA GLU A 118 17.17 1.78 20.57
C GLU A 118 17.14 3.28 20.85
N ASP A 119 16.19 3.69 21.70
CA ASP A 119 16.26 4.89 22.55
C ASP A 119 16.08 6.30 21.95
N PHE A 120 14.98 6.55 21.23
CA PHE A 120 14.38 7.90 21.21
C PHE A 120 12.92 7.84 21.67
N MET A 121 12.77 7.71 23.00
CA MET A 121 11.48 7.80 23.70
C MET A 121 11.20 9.25 24.12
N ASP A 122 10.99 10.15 23.17
CA ASP A 122 10.31 11.42 23.46
C ASP A 122 8.94 11.45 22.78
N ALA A 123 7.93 11.82 23.56
CA ALA A 123 6.50 11.63 23.27
C ALA A 123 5.92 12.48 22.11
N ASP A 124 6.77 13.18 21.37
CA ASP A 124 6.37 14.19 20.38
C ASP A 124 6.88 13.88 18.94
N GLU A 125 7.47 12.71 18.69
CA GLU A 125 8.14 12.37 17.41
C GLU A 125 7.20 11.75 16.35
N TYR A 126 6.03 12.36 16.12
CA TYR A 126 5.19 11.93 15.00
C TYR A 126 5.81 12.29 13.65
N HIS A 127 6.46 13.46 13.56
CA HIS A 127 7.11 13.93 12.34
C HIS A 127 8.53 13.39 12.19
N ALA A 128 9.02 13.34 10.95
CA ALA A 128 10.39 12.92 10.67
C ALA A 128 11.40 13.95 11.21
N THR A 129 12.49 13.44 11.78
CA THR A 129 13.64 14.22 12.27
C THR A 129 14.73 14.25 11.19
N THR A 130 15.41 15.38 11.04
CA THR A 130 16.52 15.53 10.07
C THR A 130 17.83 15.14 10.73
N GLU A 131 18.53 14.12 10.21
CA GLU A 131 19.81 13.66 10.76
C GLU A 131 21.00 14.57 10.37
N SER A 132 21.07 15.00 9.11
CA SER A 132 22.18 15.81 8.59
C SER A 132 21.72 16.79 7.50
N VAL A 133 22.29 18.00 7.49
CA VAL A 133 22.02 19.05 6.49
C VAL A 133 23.30 19.37 5.73
N ILE A 134 23.32 19.08 4.44
CA ILE A 134 24.44 19.39 3.53
C ILE A 134 23.99 20.50 2.59
N THR A 135 24.65 21.65 2.65
CA THR A 135 24.42 22.77 1.73
C THR A 135 25.54 22.85 0.71
N MET A 136 25.17 22.96 -0.57
CA MET A 136 26.12 23.16 -1.66
C MET A 136 26.20 24.65 -1.99
N ALA A 137 27.38 25.13 -2.35
CA ALA A 137 27.53 26.48 -2.90
C ALA A 137 26.85 26.55 -4.28
N SER A 138 26.08 27.60 -4.53
CA SER A 138 25.60 27.95 -5.87
C SER A 138 26.67 28.76 -6.61
N GLU A 139 26.88 28.47 -7.89
CA GLU A 139 27.69 29.29 -8.81
C GLU A 139 26.97 30.59 -9.21
#